data_AF-A0A432U053-F1
#
_entry.id   AF-A0A432U053-F1
#
_cell.length_a   1.000
_cell.length_b   1.000
_cell.length_c   1.000
_cell.angle_alpha   90.00
_cell.angle_beta   90.00
_cell.angle_gamma   90.00
#
_symmetry.space_group_name_H-M   'P 1'
#
loop_
_entity.id
_entity.type
_entity.pdbx_description
1 polymer ?
#
loop_
_entity_poly.entity_id
_entity_poly.type
_entity_poly.pdbx_seq_one_letter_code
_entity_poly.pdbx_strand_id
1 'polypeptide(L)' 'MPLIAHSNLPSFTRLQQEGETILSKDRADHQTIRELHIGL' A
#
# COMPACT_ATOMS: atom_id res chain seq x y z
N MET A 1 2.93 2.36 5.93
CA MET A 1 1.57 2.45 5.35
C MET A 1 1.74 2.33 3.84
N PRO A 2 1.10 1.36 3.18
CA PRO A 2 1.32 1.14 1.76
C PRO A 2 0.84 2.33 0.92
N LEU A 3 1.58 2.63 -0.15
CA LEU A 3 1.18 3.65 -1.12
C LEU A 3 0.27 3.03 -2.18
N ILE A 4 -0.70 3.79 -2.68
CA ILE A 4 -1.66 3.32 -3.69
C ILE A 4 -1.25 3.87 -5.05
N ALA A 5 -0.95 2.98 -6.00
CA ALA A 5 -0.74 3.33 -7.39
C ALA A 5 -2.08 3.63 -8.06
N HIS A 6 -2.58 4.85 -7.86
CA HIS A 6 -3.82 5.36 -8.49
C HIS A 6 -3.57 5.94 -9.89
N SER A 7 -2.33 5.92 -10.36
CA SER A 7 -1.87 6.45 -11.64
C SER A 7 -0.60 5.71 -12.10
N ASN A 8 -0.28 5.77 -13.40
CA ASN A 8 0.87 5.07 -13.99
C ASN A 8 2.19 5.85 -13.83
N LEU A 9 2.43 6.42 -12.65
CA LEU A 9 3.65 7.19 -12.40
C LEU A 9 4.88 6.26 -12.32
N PRO A 10 6.00 6.57 -13.02
CA PRO A 10 7.22 5.77 -12.96
C PRO A 10 7.83 5.67 -11.55
N SER A 11 7.51 6.63 -10.68
CA SER A 11 7.96 6.67 -9.30
C SER A 11 7.53 5.44 -8.50
N PHE A 12 6.36 4.84 -8.79
CA PHE A 12 5.90 3.65 -8.10
C PHE A 12 6.79 2.42 -8.39
N THR A 13 7.35 2.31 -9.60
CA THR A 13 8.30 1.25 -9.94
C THR A 13 9.61 1.42 -9.18
N ARG A 14 10.13 2.65 -9.08
CA ARG A 14 11.32 2.95 -8.29
C ARG A 14 11.11 2.62 -6.81
N LEU A 15 9.96 3.00 -6.24
CA LEU A 15 9.63 2.71 -4.85
C LEU A 15 9.54 1.20 -4.58
N GLN A 16 8.93 0.42 -5.49
CA GLN A 16 8.94 -1.06 -5.36
C GLN A 16 10.36 -1.63 -5.36
N GLN A 17 11.27 -1.10 -6.19
CA GLN A 17 12.67 -1.53 -6.22
C GLN A 17 13.41 -1.18 -4.92
N GLU A 18 13.01 -0.10 -4.25
CA GLU A 18 13.53 0.30 -2.94
C GLU A 18 12.92 -0.51 -1.78
N GLY A 19 12.00 -1.44 -2.07
CA GLY A 19 11.37 -2.31 -1.09
C GLY A 19 10.06 -1.77 -0.51
N GLU A 20 9.54 -0.66 -1.03
CA GLU A 20 8.26 -0.12 -0.60
C GLU A 20 7.08 -0.98 -1.06
N THR A 21 6.09 -1.10 -0.19
CA THR A 21 4.85 -1.84 -0.50
C THR A 21 3.88 -0.92 -1.23
N ILE A 22 3.70 -1.16 -2.53
CA ILE A 22 2.72 -0.45 -3.38
C ILE A 22 1.51 -1.35 -3.63
N LEU A 23 0.29 -0.81 -3.44
CA LEU A 23 -0.96 -1.50 -3.72
C LEU A 23 -1.60 -1.00 -5.02
N SER A 24 -2.31 -1.90 -5.70
CA SER A 24 -3.27 -1.51 -6.72
C SER A 24 -4.47 -0.81 -6.07
N LYS A 25 -5.13 0.06 -6.84
CA LYS A 25 -6.33 0.77 -6.38
C LYS A 25 -7.43 -0.21 -5.94
N ASP A 26 -7.70 -1.23 -6.75
CA ASP A 26 -8.66 -2.30 -6.44
C ASP A 26 -8.38 -2.96 -5.09
N ARG A 27 -7.13 -3.37 -4.84
CA ARG A 27 -6.76 -3.99 -3.56
C ARG A 27 -6.91 -3.01 -2.39
N ALA A 28 -6.61 -1.74 -2.60
CA ALA A 28 -6.69 -0.71 -1.57
C ALA A 28 -8.14 -0.42 -1.16
N ASP A 29 -9.07 -0.40 -2.11
CA ASP A 29 -10.50 -0.14 -1.87
C ASP A 29 -11.17 -1.27 -1.07
N HIS A 30 -10.63 -2.49 -1.13
CA HIS A 30 -11.14 -3.66 -0.40
C HIS A 30 -10.50 -3.90 0.98
N GLN A 31 -9.63 -3.00 1.46
CA GLN A 31 -8.98 -3.19 2.75
C GLN A 31 -9.91 -2.91 3.92
N THR A 32 -10.02 -3.86 4.85
CA THR A 32 -10.61 -3.61 6.16
C THR A 32 -9.54 -3.08 7.10
N ILE A 33 -9.59 -1.79 7.43
CA ILE A 33 -8.74 -1.19 8.46
C ILE A 33 -9.37 -1.53 9.81
N ARG A 34 -8.63 -2.23 10.66
CA ARG A 34 -9.06 -2.62 12.00
C ARG A 34 -8.11 -2.08 13.05
N GLU A 35 -8.65 -1.87 14.24
CA GLU A 35 -7.87 -1.55 15.42
C GLU A 35 -6.85 -2.64 15.76
N LEU A 36 -5.68 -2.23 16.25
CA LEU A 36 -4.63 -3.13 16.68
C LEU A 36 -4.74 -3.34 18.18
N HIS A 37 -5.21 -4.51 18.59
CA HIS A 37 -5.17 -4.93 19.99
C HIS A 37 -3.85 -5.64 20.28
N ILE A 38 -3.03 -5.03 21.14
CA ILE A 38 -1.81 -5.64 21.68
C ILE A 38 -2.09 -6.00 23.15
N GLY A 39 -2.08 -7.29 23.47
CA GLY A 39 -2.18 -7.78 24.85
C GLY A 39 -0.85 -7.60 25.60
N LEU A 40 -0.95 -7.32 26.90
CA LEU A 40 0.20 -7.25 27.80
C LEU A 40 0.63 -8.64 28.27
#